data_AF-A0A5D4RLA4-F1
#
_entry.id   AF-A0A5D4RLA4-F1
#
_cell.length_a   1.000
_cell.length_b   1.000
_cell.length_c   1.000
_cell.angle_alpha   90.00
_cell.angle_beta   90.00
_cell.angle_gamma   90.00
#
_symmetry.space_group_name_H-M   'P 1'
#
loop_
_entity.id
_entity.type
_entity.pdbx_description
1 polymer ?
#
loop_
_entity_poly.entity_id
_entity_poly.type
_entity_poly.pdbx_seq_one_letter_code
_entity_poly.pdbx_strand_id
1 'polypeptide(L)'
;MFANFEKAFFPKKESGKKIPEEVLKSLSEKLPEGYVYTSISDNAVGITPLNSPISIQGFSVQLPEGLPEQFKPSSWNELSEFIYRTQRKVKLILDEDNCIKINGNRFEVDEVIDFPFSDSKYKGADLFMVPQPFQPPFTILIKGNDVIKTLTIQRQPYPDMHKSLFKSIDNSSFELSYIVYEEEEKINFNFKTNIEKAKTIQEVIDSLNLYNSFIKGTIIINNIELPRPNEVELEDESIIETINFWEKVQVLNNLLDVEFLPEPQTEFEDVKLIEELYRSLYGKLPFKEDVNINNLTLNGYQGDTINDLINKYDLSFQFIRTSNVKLLGAEFELYSVVAFFDFIVKDVEIISDNDANLIIQPLEGKNIFQSTKHFYSLEEAKKYIEQNNISELHDAQTLHKNI
;
A
#
# COMPACT_ATOMS: atom_id res chain seq x y z
N MET A 1 -35.24 -63.31 -5.86
CA MET A 1 -35.44 -61.93 -5.42
C MET A 1 -34.62 -61.75 -4.15
N PHE A 2 -33.30 -61.51 -4.29
CA PHE A 2 -32.38 -61.36 -3.17
C PHE A 2 -32.07 -59.88 -3.02
N ALA A 3 -32.54 -59.29 -1.91
CA ALA A 3 -32.22 -57.94 -1.53
C ALA A 3 -30.71 -57.82 -1.27
N ASN A 4 -30.14 -56.76 -1.82
CA ASN A 4 -28.72 -56.52 -1.94
C ASN A 4 -28.08 -56.32 -0.55
N PHE A 5 -27.37 -57.34 -0.05
CA PHE A 5 -26.78 -57.44 1.29
C PHE A 5 -25.70 -56.37 1.60
N GLU A 6 -25.19 -55.67 0.59
CA GLU A 6 -24.18 -54.61 0.79
C GLU A 6 -24.77 -53.26 1.27
N LYS A 7 -26.07 -53.02 1.12
CA LYS A 7 -26.72 -51.78 1.59
C LYS A 7 -27.06 -51.76 3.09
N ALA A 8 -26.97 -52.90 3.77
CA ALA A 8 -27.25 -53.00 5.21
C ALA A 8 -25.99 -52.82 6.10
N PHE A 9 -24.79 -53.02 5.54
CA PHE A 9 -23.53 -53.00 6.32
C PHE A 9 -22.60 -51.82 6.02
N PHE A 10 -22.84 -51.09 4.93
CA PHE A 10 -22.08 -49.87 4.61
C PHE A 10 -23.01 -48.68 4.36
N PRO A 11 -23.52 -48.02 5.41
CA PRO A 11 -24.00 -46.66 5.26
C PRO A 11 -22.83 -45.81 4.76
N LYS A 12 -23.07 -44.97 3.74
CA LYS A 12 -22.21 -43.83 3.40
C LYS A 12 -21.73 -43.18 4.70
N LYS A 13 -20.46 -42.78 4.78
CA LYS A 13 -19.88 -42.06 5.94
C LYS A 13 -20.79 -40.90 6.36
N GLU A 14 -21.71 -41.18 7.26
CA GLU A 14 -22.47 -40.20 8.02
C GLU A 14 -21.49 -39.65 9.05
N SER A 15 -20.92 -38.51 8.74
CA SER A 15 -20.38 -37.59 9.73
C SER A 15 -21.48 -37.28 10.75
N GLY A 16 -21.24 -37.60 12.02
CA GLY A 16 -22.09 -37.19 13.15
C GLY A 16 -22.87 -38.30 13.86
N LYS A 17 -22.22 -39.41 14.27
CA LYS A 17 -22.85 -40.33 15.23
C LYS A 17 -22.52 -39.89 16.65
N LYS A 18 -23.50 -39.34 17.37
CA LYS A 18 -23.40 -39.11 18.82
C LYS A 18 -23.02 -40.42 19.52
N ILE A 19 -22.09 -40.33 20.47
CA ILE A 19 -21.64 -41.46 21.26
C ILE A 19 -22.84 -41.99 22.08
N PRO A 20 -23.20 -43.29 21.98
CA PRO A 20 -24.36 -43.85 22.67
C PRO A 20 -24.25 -43.74 24.20
N GLU A 21 -25.39 -43.54 24.87
CA GLU A 21 -25.46 -43.39 26.32
C GLU A 21 -24.96 -44.63 27.07
N GLU A 22 -25.16 -45.82 26.52
CA GLU A 22 -24.67 -47.07 27.09
C GLU A 22 -23.13 -47.12 27.12
N VAL A 23 -22.49 -46.56 26.09
CA VAL A 23 -21.02 -46.43 26.01
C VAL A 23 -20.54 -45.42 27.04
N LEU A 24 -21.19 -44.24 27.13
CA LEU A 24 -20.85 -43.22 28.14
C LEU A 24 -21.00 -43.77 29.56
N LYS A 25 -22.07 -44.51 29.84
CA LYS A 25 -22.33 -45.12 31.14
C LYS A 25 -21.26 -46.17 31.49
N SER A 26 -20.93 -47.06 30.55
CA SER A 26 -19.90 -48.09 30.76
C SER A 26 -18.51 -47.50 30.96
N LEU A 27 -18.16 -46.40 30.27
CA LEU A 27 -16.90 -45.70 30.50
C LEU A 27 -16.90 -44.99 31.87
N SER A 28 -18.02 -44.37 32.25
CA SER A 28 -18.16 -43.64 33.51
C SER A 28 -18.08 -44.54 34.74
N GLU A 29 -18.46 -45.81 34.64
CA GLU A 29 -18.31 -46.80 35.72
C GLU A 29 -16.85 -47.04 36.14
N LYS A 30 -15.88 -46.67 35.28
CA LYS A 30 -14.44 -46.79 35.57
C LYS A 30 -13.88 -45.57 36.30
N LEU A 31 -14.64 -44.47 36.39
CA LEU A 31 -14.21 -43.23 37.02
C LEU A 31 -14.52 -43.24 38.53
N PRO A 32 -13.80 -42.45 39.35
CA PRO A 32 -14.15 -42.24 40.75
C PRO A 32 -15.58 -41.71 40.91
N GLU A 33 -16.16 -41.96 42.09
CA GLU A 33 -17.50 -41.48 42.42
C GLU A 33 -17.57 -39.94 42.27
N GLY A 34 -18.62 -39.46 41.58
CA GLY A 34 -18.83 -38.03 41.30
C GLY A 34 -18.34 -37.54 39.94
N TYR A 35 -17.76 -38.41 39.10
CA TYR A 35 -17.31 -38.09 37.74
C TYR A 35 -18.00 -38.95 36.69
N VAL A 36 -18.21 -38.38 35.50
CA VAL A 36 -18.75 -39.08 34.33
C VAL A 36 -18.03 -38.63 33.06
N TYR A 37 -18.03 -39.48 32.04
CA TYR A 37 -17.66 -39.08 30.69
C TYR A 37 -18.83 -38.38 29.99
N THR A 38 -18.56 -37.22 29.39
CA THR A 38 -19.51 -36.49 28.54
C THR A 38 -18.93 -36.32 27.14
N SER A 39 -19.79 -36.24 26.11
CA SER A 39 -19.35 -36.04 24.73
C SER A 39 -18.80 -34.62 24.55
N ILE A 40 -17.54 -34.50 24.10
CA ILE A 40 -16.89 -33.22 23.79
C ILE A 40 -16.92 -32.95 22.28
N SER A 41 -16.90 -34.01 21.46
CA SER A 41 -17.11 -33.94 20.02
C SER A 41 -17.74 -35.23 19.51
N ASP A 42 -17.98 -35.34 18.20
CA ASP A 42 -18.61 -36.51 17.56
C ASP A 42 -17.93 -37.85 17.88
N ASN A 43 -16.62 -37.85 18.20
CA ASN A 43 -15.86 -39.08 18.48
C ASN A 43 -15.07 -39.04 19.80
N ALA A 44 -15.18 -37.96 20.58
CA ALA A 44 -14.40 -37.77 21.80
C ALA A 44 -15.30 -37.59 23.02
N VAL A 45 -14.93 -38.24 24.12
CA VAL A 45 -15.49 -38.02 25.44
C VAL A 45 -14.46 -37.39 26.35
N GLY A 46 -14.91 -36.71 27.40
CA GLY A 46 -14.00 -36.33 28.48
C GLY A 46 -14.67 -36.23 29.84
N ILE A 47 -13.81 -36.24 30.87
CA ILE A 47 -14.23 -36.36 32.27
C ILE A 47 -14.88 -35.05 32.74
N THR A 48 -16.06 -35.15 33.34
CA THR A 48 -16.83 -34.03 33.89
C THR A 48 -17.33 -34.36 35.31
N PRO A 49 -17.18 -33.46 36.29
CA PRO A 49 -17.78 -33.64 37.61
C PRO A 49 -19.31 -33.44 37.56
N LEU A 50 -20.07 -34.29 38.26
CA LEU A 50 -21.55 -34.28 38.19
C LEU A 50 -22.21 -33.10 38.93
N ASN A 51 -21.67 -32.69 40.08
CA ASN A 51 -22.36 -31.80 41.03
C ASN A 51 -21.49 -30.65 41.56
N SER A 52 -20.46 -30.25 40.80
CA SER A 52 -19.59 -29.15 41.22
C SER A 52 -18.96 -28.44 40.01
N PRO A 53 -18.61 -27.15 40.14
CA PRO A 53 -17.76 -26.48 39.18
C PRO A 53 -16.46 -27.26 38.97
N ILE A 54 -15.93 -27.22 37.75
CA ILE A 54 -14.68 -27.88 37.42
C ILE A 54 -13.49 -27.00 37.85
N SER A 55 -12.54 -27.59 38.58
CA SER A 55 -11.24 -27.02 38.92
C SER A 55 -10.17 -27.96 38.39
N ILE A 56 -9.30 -27.45 37.53
CA ILE A 56 -8.23 -28.23 36.89
C ILE A 56 -6.89 -27.73 37.42
N GLN A 57 -6.04 -28.65 37.89
CA GLN A 57 -4.70 -28.41 38.43
C GLN A 57 -3.71 -29.46 37.89
N GLY A 58 -2.43 -29.38 38.27
CA GLY A 58 -1.41 -30.39 37.90
C GLY A 58 -0.60 -30.04 36.64
N PHE A 59 -0.53 -28.76 36.30
CA PHE A 59 0.26 -28.25 35.19
C PHE A 59 0.96 -26.95 35.57
N SER A 60 2.18 -26.80 35.10
CA SER A 60 2.96 -25.58 35.06
C SER A 60 2.95 -25.00 33.64
N VAL A 61 3.44 -23.77 33.50
CA VAL A 61 3.40 -23.04 32.24
C VAL A 61 4.82 -22.87 31.73
N GLN A 62 5.08 -23.30 30.49
CA GLN A 62 6.29 -22.91 29.80
C GLN A 62 6.08 -21.53 29.20
N LEU A 63 6.65 -20.51 29.84
CA LEU A 63 6.58 -19.16 29.31
C LEU A 63 7.23 -19.11 27.91
N PRO A 64 6.57 -18.48 26.92
CA PRO A 64 7.10 -18.39 25.58
C PRO A 64 8.36 -17.53 25.56
N GLU A 65 9.26 -17.76 24.60
CA GLU A 65 10.44 -16.91 24.41
C GLU A 65 10.03 -15.50 23.94
N GLY A 66 10.84 -14.49 24.27
CA GLY A 66 10.62 -13.10 23.86
C GLY A 66 9.49 -12.39 24.61
N LEU A 67 9.21 -12.78 25.87
CA LEU A 67 8.45 -11.94 26.78
C LEU A 67 9.23 -10.64 27.08
N PRO A 68 8.55 -9.51 27.31
CA PRO A 68 9.19 -8.34 27.90
C PRO A 68 9.91 -8.74 29.19
N GLU A 69 11.17 -8.31 29.39
CA GLU A 69 12.01 -8.75 30.53
C GLU A 69 11.35 -8.53 31.91
N GLN A 70 10.50 -7.50 31.99
CA GLN A 70 9.77 -7.11 33.19
C GLN A 70 8.45 -7.87 33.40
N PHE A 71 7.97 -8.63 32.41
CA PHE A 71 6.70 -9.35 32.52
C PHE A 71 6.90 -10.72 33.17
N LYS A 72 6.45 -10.84 34.43
CA LYS A 72 6.42 -12.09 35.20
C LYS A 72 4.99 -12.30 35.70
N PRO A 73 4.17 -13.10 35.01
CA PRO A 73 2.77 -13.24 35.37
C PRO A 73 2.65 -13.83 36.78
N SER A 74 1.93 -13.14 37.64
CA SER A 74 1.67 -13.50 39.03
C SER A 74 0.37 -14.28 39.22
N SER A 75 -0.48 -14.30 38.18
CA SER A 75 -1.80 -14.97 38.20
C SER A 75 -2.19 -15.54 36.83
N TRP A 76 -3.14 -16.48 36.84
CA TRP A 76 -3.75 -17.02 35.61
C TRP A 76 -4.45 -15.94 34.77
N ASN A 77 -5.05 -14.93 35.42
CA ASN A 77 -5.69 -13.83 34.71
C ASN A 77 -4.66 -12.98 33.97
N GLU A 78 -3.54 -12.66 34.62
CA GLU A 78 -2.45 -11.88 34.02
C GLU A 78 -1.80 -12.65 32.85
N LEU A 79 -1.59 -13.96 33.01
CA LEU A 79 -1.11 -14.82 31.92
C LEU A 79 -2.13 -14.87 30.77
N SER A 80 -3.41 -15.10 31.07
CA SER A 80 -4.49 -15.19 30.07
C SER A 80 -4.63 -13.89 29.28
N GLU A 81 -4.53 -12.75 29.96
CA GLU A 81 -4.58 -11.44 29.33
C GLU A 81 -3.36 -11.20 28.44
N PHE A 82 -2.16 -11.56 28.90
CA PHE A 82 -0.95 -11.43 28.09
C PHE A 82 -0.98 -12.28 26.82
N ILE A 83 -1.41 -13.54 26.91
CA ILE A 83 -1.51 -14.42 25.74
C ILE A 83 -2.57 -13.91 24.76
N TYR A 84 -3.66 -13.30 25.27
CA TYR A 84 -4.67 -12.66 24.46
C TYR A 84 -4.10 -11.45 23.74
N ARG A 85 -3.39 -10.56 24.44
CA ARG A 85 -2.76 -9.36 23.86
C ARG A 85 -1.70 -9.66 22.82
N THR A 86 -0.98 -10.77 22.98
CA THR A 86 0.06 -11.20 22.03
C THR A 86 -0.43 -12.21 21.00
N GLN A 87 -1.66 -12.72 21.14
CA GLN A 87 -2.23 -13.81 20.33
C GLN A 87 -1.28 -15.01 20.22
N ARG A 88 -0.57 -15.34 21.31
CA ARG A 88 0.39 -16.45 21.37
C ARG A 88 -0.20 -17.62 22.16
N LYS A 89 -0.07 -18.83 21.63
CA LYS A 89 -0.33 -20.05 22.40
C LYS A 89 0.80 -20.30 23.40
N VAL A 90 0.46 -20.86 24.56
CA VAL A 90 1.42 -21.18 25.61
C VAL A 90 1.34 -22.66 25.94
N LYS A 91 2.50 -23.33 26.01
CA LYS A 91 2.57 -24.75 26.31
C LYS A 91 2.41 -24.97 27.82
N LEU A 92 1.52 -25.89 28.16
CA LEU A 92 1.33 -26.37 29.52
C LEU A 92 2.23 -27.59 29.71
N ILE A 93 3.02 -27.58 30.77
CA ILE A 93 3.88 -28.69 31.17
C ILE A 93 3.18 -29.38 32.34
N LEU A 94 2.85 -30.65 32.16
CA LEU A 94 2.26 -31.46 33.22
C LEU A 94 3.29 -31.74 34.32
N ASP A 95 2.83 -31.84 35.56
CA ASP A 95 3.69 -32.20 36.69
C ASP A 95 4.26 -33.63 36.50
N GLU A 96 5.29 -33.97 37.30
CA GLU A 96 5.90 -35.31 37.29
C GLU A 96 4.79 -36.37 37.40
N ASP A 97 4.71 -37.23 36.38
CA ASP A 97 3.74 -38.31 36.13
C ASP A 97 2.65 -38.08 35.04
N ASN A 98 2.66 -37.00 34.25
CA ASN A 98 1.70 -36.83 33.13
C ASN A 98 0.21 -36.87 33.57
N CYS A 99 -0.09 -36.39 34.78
CA CYS A 99 -1.44 -36.38 35.32
C CYS A 99 -2.01 -34.97 35.46
N ILE A 100 -3.33 -34.87 35.29
CA ILE A 100 -4.12 -33.67 35.58
C ILE A 100 -4.94 -33.96 36.84
N LYS A 101 -5.15 -32.95 37.68
CA LYS A 101 -6.08 -33.04 38.81
C LYS A 101 -7.37 -32.32 38.47
N ILE A 102 -8.50 -33.02 38.51
CA ILE A 102 -9.84 -32.44 38.37
C ILE A 102 -10.52 -32.51 39.74
N ASN A 103 -10.91 -31.36 40.30
CA ASN A 103 -11.49 -31.23 41.65
C ASN A 103 -10.69 -32.01 42.73
N GLY A 104 -9.35 -31.92 42.64
CA GLY A 104 -8.41 -32.57 43.55
C GLY A 104 -8.13 -34.05 43.27
N ASN A 105 -8.91 -34.72 42.42
CA ASN A 105 -8.70 -36.11 42.02
C ASN A 105 -7.77 -36.20 40.82
N ARG A 106 -6.84 -37.16 40.84
CA ARG A 106 -5.77 -37.31 39.84
C ARG A 106 -6.21 -38.24 38.71
N PHE A 107 -5.97 -37.82 37.46
CA PHE A 107 -6.29 -38.53 36.22
C PHE A 107 -5.08 -38.52 35.27
N GLU A 108 -4.81 -39.62 34.58
CA GLU A 108 -3.83 -39.61 33.48
C GLU A 108 -4.39 -38.80 32.29
N VAL A 109 -3.54 -38.09 31.55
CA VAL A 109 -4.00 -37.18 30.48
C VAL A 109 -4.75 -37.91 29.36
N ASP A 110 -4.40 -39.16 29.08
CA ASP A 110 -5.08 -40.03 28.13
C ASP A 110 -6.39 -40.62 28.68
N GLU A 111 -6.67 -40.48 29.97
CA GLU A 111 -7.98 -40.76 30.57
C GLU A 111 -8.89 -39.53 30.54
N VAL A 112 -8.34 -38.32 30.59
CA VAL A 112 -9.12 -37.07 30.60
C VAL A 112 -9.93 -36.90 29.31
N ILE A 113 -9.36 -37.31 28.17
CA ILE A 113 -10.04 -37.34 26.87
C ILE A 113 -9.87 -38.74 26.26
N ASP A 114 -10.99 -39.43 26.02
CA ASP A 114 -11.01 -40.76 25.40
C ASP A 114 -11.76 -40.75 24.06
N PHE A 115 -11.36 -41.63 23.15
CA PHE A 115 -11.97 -41.82 21.83
C PHE A 115 -12.50 -43.25 21.72
N PRO A 116 -13.71 -43.54 22.21
CA PRO A 116 -14.16 -44.91 22.46
C PRO A 116 -14.32 -45.79 21.21
N PHE A 117 -14.28 -45.20 20.02
CA PHE A 117 -14.37 -45.88 18.73
C PHE A 117 -13.05 -45.88 17.94
N SER A 118 -11.95 -45.49 18.58
CA SER A 118 -10.62 -45.42 17.98
C SER A 118 -9.63 -46.23 18.80
N ASP A 119 -8.79 -47.03 18.14
CA ASP A 119 -7.67 -47.72 18.79
C ASP A 119 -6.52 -46.75 19.18
N SER A 120 -6.67 -45.46 18.86
CA SER A 120 -5.67 -44.43 19.09
C SER A 120 -5.79 -43.90 20.52
N LYS A 121 -4.88 -44.32 21.41
CA LYS A 121 -4.69 -43.68 22.72
C LYS A 121 -3.79 -42.45 22.59
N TYR A 122 -4.17 -41.34 23.21
CA TYR A 122 -3.41 -40.09 23.20
C TYR A 122 -2.16 -40.18 24.11
N LYS A 123 -1.10 -40.84 23.65
CA LYS A 123 0.18 -40.87 24.39
C LYS A 123 1.00 -39.60 24.09
N GLY A 124 1.28 -38.81 25.13
CA GLY A 124 2.17 -37.64 25.03
C GLY A 124 1.52 -36.42 24.37
N ALA A 125 0.28 -36.09 24.75
CA ALA A 125 -0.40 -34.90 24.25
C ALA A 125 0.29 -33.62 24.75
N ASP A 126 0.72 -32.77 23.81
CA ASP A 126 1.09 -31.40 24.16
C ASP A 126 -0.17 -30.59 24.47
N LEU A 127 -0.28 -30.09 25.69
CA LEU A 127 -1.36 -29.23 26.12
C LEU A 127 -0.99 -27.77 25.88
N PHE A 128 -1.92 -27.01 25.31
CA PHE A 128 -1.72 -25.59 25.04
C PHE A 128 -2.88 -24.76 25.59
N MET A 129 -2.54 -23.63 26.18
CA MET A 129 -3.47 -22.54 26.35
C MET A 129 -3.50 -21.73 25.05
N VAL A 130 -4.68 -21.58 24.47
CA VAL A 130 -4.91 -20.85 23.22
C VAL A 130 -5.76 -19.61 23.54
N PRO A 131 -5.31 -18.40 23.19
CA PRO A 131 -6.09 -17.20 23.42
C PRO A 131 -7.34 -17.18 22.52
N GLN A 132 -8.38 -16.50 22.99
CA GLN A 132 -9.49 -16.14 22.12
C GLN A 132 -8.99 -15.22 21.00
N PRO A 133 -9.50 -15.34 19.76
CA PRO A 133 -9.17 -14.41 18.70
C PRO A 133 -9.62 -13.01 19.09
N PHE A 134 -8.93 -11.99 18.56
CA PHE A 134 -9.43 -10.62 18.66
C PHE A 134 -10.81 -10.49 18.03
N GLN A 135 -11.53 -9.45 18.45
CA GLN A 135 -12.79 -9.08 17.82
C GLN A 135 -12.58 -8.88 16.31
N PRO A 136 -13.61 -9.17 15.49
CA PRO A 136 -13.56 -8.94 14.05
C PRO A 136 -13.17 -7.49 13.71
N PRO A 137 -12.55 -7.25 12.55
CA PRO A 137 -12.27 -5.90 12.08
C PRO A 137 -13.53 -5.03 12.04
N PHE A 138 -13.36 -3.73 12.28
CA PHE A 138 -14.43 -2.74 12.27
C PHE A 138 -14.02 -1.53 11.44
N THR A 139 -14.99 -0.71 11.02
CA THR A 139 -14.72 0.43 10.14
C THR A 139 -14.60 1.74 10.92
N ILE A 140 -13.68 2.60 10.49
CA ILE A 140 -13.55 3.99 10.92
C ILE A 140 -13.73 4.91 9.71
N LEU A 141 -14.50 5.99 9.88
CA LEU A 141 -14.66 7.05 8.89
C LEU A 141 -13.65 8.17 9.15
N ILE A 142 -12.92 8.55 8.12
CA ILE A 142 -11.94 9.65 8.15
C ILE A 142 -12.37 10.71 7.15
N LYS A 143 -12.26 11.98 7.54
CA LYS A 143 -12.51 13.14 6.67
C LYS A 143 -11.39 14.17 6.80
N GLY A 144 -11.02 14.80 5.69
CA GLY A 144 -10.05 15.89 5.65
C GLY A 144 -9.89 16.41 4.22
N ASN A 145 -9.76 17.72 4.03
CA ASN A 145 -9.65 18.38 2.71
C ASN A 145 -10.66 17.83 1.68
N ASP A 146 -11.95 17.80 2.04
CA ASP A 146 -13.06 17.27 1.22
C ASP A 146 -12.98 15.78 0.83
N VAL A 147 -11.94 15.06 1.27
CA VAL A 147 -11.80 13.62 1.11
C VAL A 147 -12.55 12.91 2.23
N ILE A 148 -13.32 11.88 1.88
CA ILE A 148 -13.98 10.98 2.82
C ILE A 148 -13.50 9.56 2.55
N LYS A 149 -12.83 8.93 3.52
CA LYS A 149 -12.29 7.57 3.39
C LYS A 149 -12.76 6.71 4.55
N THR A 150 -13.18 5.48 4.24
CA THR A 150 -13.49 4.47 5.27
C THR A 150 -12.33 3.50 5.34
N LEU A 151 -11.79 3.27 6.54
CA LEU A 151 -10.73 2.30 6.80
C LEU A 151 -11.26 1.14 7.63
N THR A 152 -10.86 -0.08 7.27
CA THR A 152 -11.06 -1.28 8.07
C THR A 152 -9.91 -1.42 9.06
N ILE A 153 -10.23 -1.38 10.35
CA ILE A 153 -9.27 -1.42 11.45
C ILE A 153 -9.37 -2.77 12.17
N GLN A 154 -8.21 -3.30 12.55
CA GLN A 154 -8.11 -4.50 13.36
C GLN A 154 -7.11 -4.31 14.50
N ARG A 155 -7.42 -4.87 15.68
CA ARG A 155 -6.46 -4.98 16.78
C ARG A 155 -5.27 -5.85 16.34
N GLN A 156 -4.07 -5.40 16.64
CA GLN A 156 -2.83 -6.11 16.34
C GLN A 156 -2.21 -6.63 17.64
N PRO A 157 -1.47 -7.76 17.59
CA PRO A 157 -0.72 -8.24 18.73
C PRO A 157 0.24 -7.16 19.26
N TYR A 158 0.21 -6.91 20.56
CA TYR A 158 1.06 -5.91 21.20
C TYR A 158 1.49 -6.38 22.60
N PRO A 159 2.80 -6.55 22.87
CA PRO A 159 3.30 -7.14 24.11
C PRO A 159 3.37 -6.11 25.25
N ASP A 160 2.24 -5.50 25.60
CA ASP A 160 2.11 -4.51 26.68
C ASP A 160 0.75 -4.69 27.37
N MET A 161 0.76 -4.81 28.70
CA MET A 161 -0.42 -5.10 29.51
C MET A 161 -1.40 -3.93 29.61
N HIS A 162 -0.96 -2.71 29.29
CA HIS A 162 -1.72 -1.48 29.49
C HIS A 162 -1.94 -0.72 28.18
N LYS A 163 -1.56 -1.32 27.05
CA LYS A 163 -1.69 -0.72 25.73
C LYS A 163 -2.30 -1.67 24.72
N SER A 164 -3.10 -1.10 23.83
CA SER A 164 -3.71 -1.82 22.72
C SER A 164 -3.40 -1.14 21.39
N LEU A 165 -2.83 -1.92 20.46
CA LEU A 165 -2.47 -1.45 19.12
C LEU A 165 -3.55 -1.81 18.11
N PHE A 166 -3.93 -0.85 17.27
CA PHE A 166 -4.85 -1.03 16.17
C PHE A 166 -4.20 -0.52 14.88
N LYS A 167 -4.47 -1.20 13.76
CA LYS A 167 -3.98 -0.82 12.43
C LYS A 167 -5.07 -1.00 11.38
N SER A 168 -5.05 -0.14 10.36
CA SER A 168 -5.78 -0.34 9.12
C SER A 168 -5.24 -1.56 8.37
N ILE A 169 -6.15 -2.36 7.82
CA ILE A 169 -5.83 -3.60 7.11
C ILE A 169 -6.19 -3.56 5.62
N ASP A 170 -6.70 -2.43 5.12
CA ASP A 170 -7.15 -2.29 3.72
C ASP A 170 -6.00 -2.34 2.70
N ASN A 171 -4.73 -2.30 3.17
CA ASN A 171 -3.54 -2.22 2.33
C ASN A 171 -3.61 -1.10 1.28
N SER A 172 -4.07 0.09 1.71
CA SER A 172 -4.24 1.26 0.85
C SER A 172 -3.04 2.20 0.91
N SER A 173 -3.01 3.21 0.05
CA SER A 173 -1.98 4.27 0.09
C SER A 173 -2.05 5.21 1.28
N PHE A 174 -3.10 5.08 2.12
CA PHE A 174 -3.23 5.76 3.40
C PHE A 174 -3.40 4.72 4.51
N GLU A 175 -2.51 4.75 5.49
CA GLU A 175 -2.52 3.83 6.63
C GLU A 175 -2.74 4.58 7.93
N LEU A 176 -3.65 4.05 8.76
CA LEU A 176 -3.90 4.50 10.12
C LEU A 176 -3.41 3.44 11.10
N SER A 177 -2.64 3.86 12.09
CA SER A 177 -2.40 3.06 13.28
C SER A 177 -2.59 3.89 14.52
N TYR A 178 -3.06 3.28 15.61
CA TYR A 178 -3.15 3.96 16.89
C TYR A 178 -2.94 3.03 18.06
N ILE A 179 -2.40 3.60 19.13
CA ILE A 179 -2.20 2.94 20.41
C ILE A 179 -3.12 3.58 21.43
N VAL A 180 -3.96 2.77 22.07
CA VAL A 180 -4.75 3.16 23.24
C VAL A 180 -3.92 2.88 24.48
N TYR A 181 -3.71 3.90 25.31
CA TYR A 181 -3.08 3.82 26.63
C TYR A 181 -4.20 3.71 27.66
N GLU A 182 -4.45 2.48 28.10
CA GLU A 182 -5.67 2.13 28.85
C GLU A 182 -5.69 2.76 30.25
N GLU A 183 -4.51 3.02 30.84
CA GLU A 183 -4.39 3.67 32.16
C GLU A 183 -4.35 5.20 32.10
N GLU A 184 -3.86 5.77 30.99
CA GLU A 184 -3.67 7.22 30.84
C GLU A 184 -4.86 7.92 30.17
N GLU A 185 -5.90 7.16 29.79
CA GLU A 185 -7.03 7.65 28.98
C GLU A 185 -6.58 8.38 27.70
N LYS A 186 -5.47 7.93 27.11
CA LYS A 186 -4.80 8.59 25.99
C LYS A 186 -4.79 7.71 24.75
N ILE A 187 -4.90 8.33 23.58
CA ILE A 187 -4.75 7.63 22.29
C ILE A 187 -3.68 8.36 21.49
N ASN A 188 -2.69 7.61 21.00
CA ASN A 188 -1.71 8.12 20.05
C ASN A 188 -2.03 7.61 18.65
N PHE A 189 -2.32 8.53 17.73
CA PHE A 189 -2.53 8.24 16.32
C PHE A 189 -1.23 8.40 15.53
N ASN A 190 -1.04 7.54 14.54
CA ASN A 190 0.05 7.61 13.57
C ASN A 190 -0.53 7.35 12.19
N PHE A 191 -0.26 8.28 11.27
CA PHE A 191 -0.71 8.26 9.89
C PHE A 191 0.50 8.09 8.99
N LYS A 192 0.35 7.25 7.96
CA LYS A 192 1.39 7.03 6.96
C LYS A 192 0.78 7.06 5.58
N THR A 193 1.49 7.67 4.64
CA THR A 193 1.19 7.57 3.21
C THR A 193 2.17 6.60 2.57
N ASN A 194 1.68 5.79 1.64
CA ASN A 194 2.50 4.93 0.81
C ASN A 194 1.97 4.99 -0.63
N ILE A 195 2.61 5.84 -1.44
CA ILE A 195 2.21 6.10 -2.83
C ILE A 195 2.29 4.82 -3.67
N GLU A 196 3.22 3.90 -3.37
CA GLU A 196 3.39 2.62 -4.09
C GLU A 196 2.16 1.71 -4.02
N LYS A 197 1.32 1.89 -2.99
CA LYS A 197 0.08 1.11 -2.82
C LYS A 197 -1.11 1.74 -3.54
N ALA A 198 -0.97 2.97 -4.04
CA ALA A 198 -2.03 3.64 -4.76
C ALA A 198 -2.20 3.02 -6.14
N LYS A 199 -3.46 2.81 -6.54
CA LYS A 199 -3.78 2.26 -7.86
C LYS A 199 -4.02 3.34 -8.91
N THR A 200 -4.36 4.55 -8.45
CA THR A 200 -4.70 5.68 -9.32
C THR A 200 -4.06 6.95 -8.77
N ILE A 201 -3.85 7.92 -9.64
CA ILE A 201 -3.37 9.26 -9.25
C ILE A 201 -4.31 9.92 -8.24
N GLN A 202 -5.62 9.77 -8.42
CA GLN A 202 -6.61 10.27 -7.45
C GLN A 202 -6.42 9.68 -6.05
N GLU A 203 -6.09 8.39 -5.93
CA GLU A 203 -5.85 7.76 -4.63
C GLU A 203 -4.59 8.32 -3.94
N VAL A 204 -3.59 8.75 -4.71
CA VAL A 204 -2.41 9.47 -4.20
C VAL A 204 -2.82 10.83 -3.66
N ILE A 205 -3.52 11.62 -4.47
CA ILE A 205 -4.01 12.96 -4.10
C ILE A 205 -4.86 12.90 -2.84
N ASP A 206 -5.82 11.97 -2.79
CA ASP A 206 -6.70 11.78 -1.63
C ASP A 206 -5.90 11.46 -0.36
N SER A 207 -4.88 10.61 -0.48
CA SER A 207 -4.06 10.20 0.67
C SER A 207 -3.16 11.32 1.17
N LEU A 208 -2.57 12.12 0.26
CA LEU A 208 -1.79 13.31 0.61
C LEU A 208 -2.69 14.39 1.22
N ASN A 209 -3.92 14.55 0.74
CA ASN A 209 -4.89 15.50 1.30
C ASN A 209 -5.34 15.13 2.72
N LEU A 210 -5.57 13.84 2.99
CA LEU A 210 -5.82 13.35 4.34
C LEU A 210 -4.60 13.55 5.25
N TYR A 211 -3.39 13.30 4.74
CA TYR A 211 -2.15 13.52 5.49
C TYR A 211 -1.91 15.00 5.83
N ASN A 212 -2.14 15.89 4.86
CA ASN A 212 -2.11 17.34 5.04
C ASN A 212 -3.14 17.81 6.09
N SER A 213 -4.34 17.22 6.10
CA SER A 213 -5.35 17.50 7.14
C SER A 213 -4.91 17.02 8.52
N PHE A 214 -4.18 15.91 8.61
CA PHE A 214 -3.61 15.44 9.87
C PHE A 214 -2.54 16.41 10.41
N ILE A 215 -1.57 16.79 9.57
CA ILE A 215 -0.53 17.79 9.85
C ILE A 215 -1.15 19.10 10.36
N LYS A 216 -2.21 19.58 9.71
CA LYS A 216 -2.89 20.83 10.08
C LYS A 216 -3.81 20.72 11.30
N GLY A 217 -4.08 19.50 11.80
CA GLY A 217 -5.04 19.28 12.88
C GLY A 217 -6.49 19.53 12.48
N THR A 218 -6.83 19.35 11.20
CA THR A 218 -8.19 19.50 10.66
C THR A 218 -8.82 18.15 10.30
N ILE A 219 -8.11 17.04 10.52
CA ILE A 219 -8.60 15.70 10.28
C ILE A 219 -9.70 15.31 11.28
N ILE A 220 -10.74 14.66 10.76
CA ILE A 220 -11.90 14.20 11.53
C ILE A 220 -11.95 12.68 11.49
N ILE A 221 -12.01 12.03 12.66
CA ILE A 221 -12.21 10.59 12.82
C ILE A 221 -13.55 10.33 13.48
N ASN A 222 -14.46 9.60 12.82
CA ASN A 222 -15.81 9.30 13.34
C ASN A 222 -16.55 10.54 13.87
N ASN A 223 -16.42 11.66 13.17
CA ASN A 223 -16.97 12.98 13.53
C ASN A 223 -16.33 13.66 14.76
N ILE A 224 -15.13 13.22 15.17
CA ILE A 224 -14.31 13.86 16.21
C ILE A 224 -13.10 14.50 15.53
N GLU A 225 -12.91 15.79 15.73
CA GLU A 225 -11.70 16.51 15.32
C GLU A 225 -10.51 16.10 16.19
N LEU A 226 -9.38 15.78 15.56
CA LEU A 226 -8.14 15.52 16.30
C LEU A 226 -7.38 16.81 16.59
N PRO A 227 -6.68 16.90 17.73
CA PRO A 227 -5.81 18.03 18.00
C PRO A 227 -4.64 18.08 17.00
N ARG A 228 -4.11 19.29 16.77
CA ARG A 228 -2.92 19.47 15.93
C ARG A 228 -1.72 18.70 16.51
N PRO A 229 -0.89 18.06 15.67
CA PRO A 229 0.35 17.44 16.14
C PRO A 229 1.33 18.47 16.71
N ASN A 230 2.19 18.03 17.62
CA ASN A 230 3.10 18.90 18.39
C ASN A 230 4.33 19.41 17.59
N GLU A 231 4.69 18.80 16.46
CA GLU A 231 5.89 19.11 15.65
C GLU A 231 5.53 19.01 14.16
N VAL A 232 5.50 20.13 13.40
CA VAL A 232 4.91 20.11 12.04
C VAL A 232 5.48 21.12 11.02
N GLU A 233 6.13 22.20 11.42
CA GLU A 233 6.33 23.37 10.52
C GLU A 233 7.11 23.08 9.22
N LEU A 234 8.09 22.16 9.23
CA LEU A 234 8.87 21.83 8.02
C LEU A 234 8.14 20.89 7.04
N GLU A 235 7.12 20.15 7.49
CA GLU A 235 6.39 19.21 6.63
C GLU A 235 5.28 19.90 5.82
N ASP A 236 4.77 21.04 6.31
CA ASP A 236 3.60 21.76 5.76
C ASP A 236 3.83 22.32 4.33
N GLU A 237 5.01 22.88 4.03
CA GLU A 237 5.29 23.43 2.68
C GLU A 237 5.55 22.31 1.66
N SER A 238 6.35 21.30 2.03
CA SER A 238 6.72 20.18 1.17
C SER A 238 5.50 19.33 0.75
N ILE A 239 4.52 19.13 1.64
CA ILE A 239 3.32 18.36 1.31
C ILE A 239 2.44 19.08 0.29
N ILE A 240 2.33 20.41 0.36
CA ILE A 240 1.52 21.20 -0.58
C ILE A 240 2.14 21.15 -1.98
N GLU A 241 3.45 21.29 -2.10
CA GLU A 241 4.15 21.15 -3.39
C GLU A 241 3.95 19.75 -3.99
N THR A 242 4.01 18.72 -3.15
CA THR A 242 3.77 17.33 -3.58
C THR A 242 2.33 17.14 -4.07
N ILE A 243 1.33 17.68 -3.36
CA ILE A 243 -0.08 17.63 -3.80
C ILE A 243 -0.24 18.35 -5.14
N ASN A 244 0.29 19.57 -5.27
CA ASN A 244 0.20 20.35 -6.51
C ASN A 244 0.81 19.61 -7.69
N PHE A 245 1.93 18.90 -7.49
CA PHE A 245 2.54 18.07 -8.52
C PHE A 245 1.57 16.97 -8.99
N TRP A 246 1.04 16.16 -8.07
CA TRP A 246 0.12 15.08 -8.43
C TRP A 246 -1.21 15.59 -9.04
N GLU A 247 -1.69 16.76 -8.65
CA GLU A 247 -2.82 17.42 -9.30
C GLU A 247 -2.54 17.77 -10.76
N LYS A 248 -1.32 18.24 -11.09
CA LYS A 248 -0.90 18.44 -12.48
C LYS A 248 -0.89 17.12 -13.24
N VAL A 249 -0.37 16.05 -12.63
CA VAL A 249 -0.39 14.70 -13.21
C VAL A 249 -1.83 14.26 -13.51
N GLN A 250 -2.78 14.48 -12.58
CA GLN A 250 -4.19 14.15 -12.78
C GLN A 250 -4.85 14.96 -13.90
N VAL A 251 -4.51 16.25 -14.02
CA VAL A 251 -4.97 17.08 -15.14
C VAL A 251 -4.46 16.53 -16.47
N LEU A 252 -3.17 16.18 -16.55
CA LEU A 252 -2.58 15.59 -17.74
C LEU A 252 -3.15 14.23 -18.07
N ASN A 253 -3.38 13.38 -17.06
CA ASN A 253 -4.03 12.07 -17.21
C ASN A 253 -5.34 12.20 -17.98
N ASN A 254 -6.18 13.15 -17.57
CA ASN A 254 -7.48 13.40 -18.19
C ASN A 254 -7.36 14.05 -19.57
N LEU A 255 -6.40 14.95 -19.75
CA LEU A 255 -6.22 15.68 -21.01
C LEU A 255 -5.68 14.78 -22.13
N LEU A 256 -4.76 13.89 -21.79
CA LEU A 256 -4.15 12.95 -22.72
C LEU A 256 -5.01 11.69 -22.93
N ASP A 257 -6.06 11.50 -22.12
CA ASP A 257 -6.89 10.29 -22.09
C ASP A 257 -6.05 9.02 -21.88
N VAL A 258 -5.14 9.07 -20.90
CA VAL A 258 -4.24 7.97 -20.52
C VAL A 258 -4.48 7.58 -19.06
N GLU A 259 -3.98 6.41 -18.67
CA GLU A 259 -3.99 5.95 -17.28
C GLU A 259 -2.56 5.94 -16.74
N PHE A 260 -2.16 7.03 -16.08
CA PHE A 260 -0.90 7.10 -15.36
C PHE A 260 -0.96 6.28 -14.07
N LEU A 261 0.10 5.54 -13.82
CA LEU A 261 0.27 4.72 -12.64
C LEU A 261 1.21 5.41 -11.64
N PRO A 262 0.86 5.47 -10.34
CA PRO A 262 1.78 5.93 -9.32
C PRO A 262 3.00 4.99 -9.25
N GLU A 263 4.19 5.53 -9.52
CA GLU A 263 5.43 4.78 -9.39
C GLU A 263 6.17 5.12 -8.07
N PRO A 264 6.93 4.16 -7.49
CA PRO A 264 7.62 4.35 -6.20
C PRO A 264 8.60 5.52 -6.16
N GLN A 265 9.24 5.79 -7.30
CA GLN A 265 10.21 6.86 -7.46
C GLN A 265 9.96 7.51 -8.81
N THR A 266 9.48 8.75 -8.80
CA THR A 266 9.41 9.56 -10.01
C THR A 266 10.82 10.05 -10.33
N GLU A 267 11.31 9.74 -11.52
CA GLU A 267 12.62 10.21 -11.98
C GLU A 267 12.57 11.74 -12.19
N PHE A 268 13.72 12.40 -12.10
CA PHE A 268 13.79 13.85 -12.31
C PHE A 268 13.31 14.21 -13.73
N GLU A 269 13.65 13.39 -14.71
CA GLU A 269 13.19 13.51 -16.10
C GLU A 269 11.66 13.45 -16.21
N ASP A 270 10.99 12.58 -15.44
CA ASP A 270 9.53 12.48 -15.42
C ASP A 270 8.89 13.74 -14.84
N VAL A 271 9.43 14.26 -13.73
CA VAL A 271 8.97 15.53 -13.14
C VAL A 271 9.12 16.67 -14.14
N LYS A 272 10.29 16.75 -14.80
CA LYS A 272 10.58 17.75 -15.82
C LYS A 272 9.53 17.67 -16.95
N LEU A 273 9.29 16.47 -17.47
CA LEU A 273 8.36 16.26 -18.56
C LEU A 273 6.90 16.57 -18.16
N ILE A 274 6.47 16.22 -16.94
CA ILE A 274 5.15 16.60 -16.42
C ILE A 274 4.99 18.13 -16.41
N GLU A 275 6.00 18.89 -15.97
CA GLU A 275 5.93 20.35 -15.98
C GLU A 275 5.88 20.92 -17.42
N GLU A 276 6.68 20.38 -18.34
CA GLU A 276 6.69 20.77 -19.75
C GLU A 276 5.34 20.50 -20.44
N LEU A 277 4.78 19.31 -20.20
CA LEU A 277 3.46 18.89 -20.68
C LEU A 277 2.36 19.76 -20.08
N TYR A 278 2.35 19.96 -18.75
CA TYR A 278 1.33 20.78 -18.09
C TYR A 278 1.33 22.21 -18.63
N ARG A 279 2.51 22.80 -18.79
CA ARG A 279 2.67 24.15 -19.36
C ARG A 279 2.16 24.24 -20.80
N SER A 280 2.49 23.26 -21.64
CA SER A 280 2.16 23.29 -23.06
C SER A 280 0.71 22.88 -23.33
N LEU A 281 0.24 21.79 -22.75
CA LEU A 281 -1.03 21.15 -23.06
C LEU A 281 -2.20 21.76 -22.29
N TYR A 282 -1.99 22.04 -21.00
CA TYR A 282 -3.01 22.72 -20.18
C TYR A 282 -2.84 24.25 -20.24
N GLY A 283 -1.62 24.74 -19.99
CA GLY A 283 -1.32 26.17 -20.00
C GLY A 283 -1.32 26.82 -21.39
N LYS A 284 -1.19 26.02 -22.46
CA LYS A 284 -1.12 26.49 -23.86
C LYS A 284 0.04 27.45 -24.11
N LEU A 285 1.13 27.32 -23.37
CA LEU A 285 2.30 28.20 -23.46
C LEU A 285 3.56 27.41 -23.85
N PRO A 286 4.46 27.97 -24.67
CA PRO A 286 5.76 27.37 -24.91
C PRO A 286 6.69 27.54 -23.72
N PHE A 287 7.76 26.75 -23.71
CA PHE A 287 8.89 26.87 -22.78
C PHE A 287 10.19 26.86 -23.56
N LYS A 288 11.27 27.37 -22.95
CA LYS A 288 12.60 27.33 -23.53
C LYS A 288 13.67 26.80 -22.58
N GLU A 289 14.72 26.25 -23.17
CA GLU A 289 15.93 25.80 -22.49
C GLU A 289 17.16 26.16 -23.33
N ASP A 290 18.26 26.47 -22.65
CA ASP A 290 19.54 26.70 -23.32
C ASP A 290 20.08 25.34 -23.80
N VAL A 291 20.61 25.31 -25.03
CA VAL A 291 21.14 24.09 -25.65
C VAL A 291 22.57 24.31 -26.13
N ASN A 292 23.39 23.28 -25.96
CA ASN A 292 24.76 23.28 -26.48
C ASN A 292 24.82 22.44 -27.75
N ILE A 293 24.51 23.08 -28.87
CA ILE A 293 24.58 22.50 -30.21
C ILE A 293 25.50 23.33 -31.09
N ASN A 294 26.20 22.68 -32.01
CA ASN A 294 27.12 23.30 -32.95
C ASN A 294 26.75 23.02 -34.41
N ASN A 295 25.72 22.19 -34.64
CA ASN A 295 25.23 21.88 -35.96
C ASN A 295 23.71 21.64 -35.97
N LEU A 296 23.12 21.78 -37.16
CA LEU A 296 21.74 21.41 -37.45
C LEU A 296 21.69 20.72 -38.81
N THR A 297 21.05 19.56 -38.88
CA THR A 297 20.85 18.85 -40.15
C THR A 297 19.50 19.23 -40.75
N LEU A 298 19.52 19.74 -41.97
CA LEU A 298 18.35 19.97 -42.80
C LEU A 298 18.19 18.80 -43.78
N ASN A 299 17.04 18.15 -43.74
CA ASN A 299 16.70 17.07 -44.68
C ASN A 299 15.60 17.54 -45.62
N GLY A 300 15.72 17.24 -46.91
CA GLY A 300 14.73 17.55 -47.93
C GLY A 300 14.46 19.06 -48.12
N TYR A 301 15.47 19.92 -47.93
CA TYR A 301 15.30 21.35 -48.20
C TYR A 301 15.04 21.59 -49.68
N GLN A 302 14.28 22.64 -50.00
CA GLN A 302 13.98 23.02 -51.38
C GLN A 302 14.56 24.41 -51.66
N GLY A 303 15.53 24.49 -52.58
CA GLY A 303 16.08 25.75 -53.07
C GLY A 303 17.60 25.75 -53.18
N ASP A 304 18.14 26.29 -54.28
CA ASP A 304 19.58 26.27 -54.60
C ASP A 304 20.43 27.21 -53.73
N THR A 305 19.81 27.92 -52.78
CA THR A 305 20.37 29.09 -52.08
C THR A 305 20.69 28.83 -50.61
N ILE A 306 20.86 27.58 -50.17
CA ILE A 306 21.13 27.27 -48.75
C ILE A 306 22.39 27.97 -48.19
N ASN A 307 23.37 28.24 -49.05
CA ASN A 307 24.56 29.03 -48.71
C ASN A 307 24.25 30.49 -48.37
N ASP A 308 23.09 31.03 -48.79
CA ASP A 308 22.69 32.40 -48.47
C ASP A 308 22.34 32.59 -46.99
N LEU A 309 22.20 31.49 -46.22
CA LEU A 309 22.00 31.49 -44.78
C LEU A 309 23.28 31.88 -44.02
N ILE A 310 24.45 31.72 -44.64
CA ILE A 310 25.75 31.98 -44.00
C ILE A 310 25.84 33.45 -43.56
N ASN A 311 26.22 33.66 -42.30
CA ASN A 311 26.35 34.95 -41.65
C ASN A 311 25.08 35.85 -41.66
N LYS A 312 23.88 35.27 -41.83
CA LYS A 312 22.63 35.99 -41.62
C LYS A 312 22.29 36.06 -40.13
N TYR A 313 21.79 37.22 -39.73
CA TYR A 313 21.25 37.48 -38.40
C TYR A 313 19.74 37.20 -38.39
N ASP A 314 19.17 37.03 -37.19
CA ASP A 314 17.74 36.80 -36.95
C ASP A 314 17.17 35.54 -37.63
N LEU A 315 18.02 34.54 -37.84
CA LEU A 315 17.58 33.22 -38.29
C LEU A 315 16.91 32.46 -37.14
N SER A 316 15.86 31.73 -37.48
CA SER A 316 15.28 30.70 -36.63
C SER A 316 14.95 29.48 -37.49
N PHE A 317 15.08 28.29 -36.91
CA PHE A 317 14.63 27.06 -37.54
C PHE A 317 13.51 26.47 -36.71
N GLN A 318 12.37 26.21 -37.36
CA GLN A 318 11.19 25.63 -36.74
C GLN A 318 10.78 24.35 -37.46
N PHE A 319 10.40 23.33 -36.70
CA PHE A 319 9.91 22.06 -37.24
C PHE A 319 8.95 21.38 -36.26
N ILE A 320 8.23 20.37 -36.75
CA ILE A 320 7.42 19.48 -35.91
C ILE A 320 8.22 18.22 -35.62
N ARG A 321 8.39 17.92 -34.34
CA ARG A 321 8.92 16.66 -33.83
C ARG A 321 7.76 15.78 -33.36
N THR A 322 7.71 14.54 -33.85
CA THR A 322 6.81 13.51 -33.32
C THR A 322 7.63 12.55 -32.48
N SER A 323 7.18 12.27 -31.26
CA SER A 323 7.88 11.39 -30.32
C SER A 323 6.89 10.39 -29.71
N ASN A 324 7.31 9.16 -29.50
CA ASN A 324 6.58 8.23 -28.62
C ASN A 324 7.15 8.40 -27.20
N VAL A 325 6.29 8.77 -26.27
CA VAL A 325 6.65 9.10 -24.89
C VAL A 325 6.16 7.99 -23.98
N LYS A 326 7.03 7.56 -23.06
CA LYS A 326 6.67 6.71 -21.92
C LYS A 326 6.78 7.53 -20.65
N LEU A 327 5.71 7.57 -19.86
CA LEU A 327 5.64 8.37 -18.64
C LEU A 327 4.66 7.71 -17.66
N LEU A 328 5.12 7.45 -16.44
CA LEU A 328 4.30 6.88 -15.35
C LEU A 328 3.46 5.67 -15.80
N GLY A 329 4.13 4.67 -16.39
CA GLY A 329 3.49 3.45 -16.91
C GLY A 329 2.64 3.59 -18.18
N ALA A 330 2.40 4.80 -18.70
CA ALA A 330 1.63 5.03 -19.92
C ALA A 330 2.53 5.31 -21.14
N GLU A 331 2.05 4.97 -22.34
CA GLU A 331 2.71 5.29 -23.61
C GLU A 331 1.75 6.08 -24.51
N PHE A 332 2.23 7.19 -25.09
CA PHE A 332 1.43 8.03 -25.99
C PHE A 332 2.30 8.76 -27.02
N GLU A 333 1.69 9.18 -28.12
CA GLU A 333 2.35 10.03 -29.12
C GLU A 333 2.27 11.49 -28.72
N LEU A 334 3.39 12.21 -28.88
CA LEU A 334 3.50 13.62 -28.58
C LEU A 334 3.98 14.38 -29.81
N TYR A 335 3.25 15.44 -30.17
CA TYR A 335 3.59 16.34 -31.27
C TYR A 335 4.14 17.63 -30.69
N SER A 336 5.34 18.02 -31.11
CA SER A 336 6.03 19.19 -30.56
C SER A 336 6.45 20.11 -31.68
N VAL A 337 6.07 21.39 -31.59
CA VAL A 337 6.69 22.43 -32.40
C VAL A 337 7.94 22.88 -31.67
N VAL A 338 9.08 22.71 -32.33
CA VAL A 338 10.41 23.03 -31.79
C VAL A 338 11.02 24.13 -32.64
N ALA A 339 11.61 25.14 -32.00
CA ALA A 339 12.35 26.18 -32.69
C ALA A 339 13.69 26.50 -32.01
N PHE A 340 14.74 26.73 -32.82
CA PHE A 340 16.04 27.18 -32.36
C PHE A 340 16.23 28.67 -32.65
N PHE A 341 16.90 29.36 -31.74
CA PHE A 341 17.14 30.81 -31.79
C PHE A 341 18.55 31.16 -31.33
N ASP A 342 18.94 32.43 -31.54
CA ASP A 342 20.19 33.02 -31.06
C ASP A 342 21.47 32.32 -31.57
N PHE A 343 21.42 31.80 -32.80
CA PHE A 343 22.56 31.25 -33.51
C PHE A 343 22.85 32.00 -34.82
N ILE A 344 24.04 31.77 -35.37
CA ILE A 344 24.44 32.19 -36.72
C ILE A 344 25.05 31.00 -37.47
N VAL A 345 24.69 30.84 -38.74
CA VAL A 345 25.27 29.82 -39.62
C VAL A 345 26.65 30.30 -40.08
N LYS A 346 27.69 29.51 -39.83
CA LYS A 346 29.07 29.79 -40.24
C LYS A 346 29.47 29.11 -41.52
N ASP A 347 28.98 27.91 -41.72
CA ASP A 347 29.29 27.11 -42.89
C ASP A 347 28.16 26.12 -43.18
N VAL A 348 28.14 25.60 -44.40
CA VAL A 348 27.15 24.63 -44.86
C VAL A 348 27.87 23.49 -45.57
N GLU A 349 27.70 22.27 -45.05
CA GLU A 349 28.20 21.06 -45.67
C GLU A 349 27.05 20.35 -46.39
N ILE A 350 27.11 20.29 -47.72
CA ILE A 350 26.12 19.59 -48.53
C ILE A 350 26.33 18.07 -48.39
N ILE A 351 25.30 17.36 -47.95
CA ILE A 351 25.30 15.89 -47.78
C ILE A 351 24.77 15.21 -49.05
N SER A 352 23.65 15.72 -49.58
CA SER A 352 22.98 15.25 -50.79
C SER A 352 22.30 16.43 -51.50
N ASP A 353 21.66 16.20 -52.66
CA ASP A 353 20.99 17.25 -53.42
C ASP A 353 19.98 18.08 -52.60
N ASN A 354 19.38 17.49 -51.56
CA ASN A 354 18.38 18.15 -50.71
C ASN A 354 18.69 18.06 -49.21
N ASP A 355 19.87 17.57 -48.82
CA ASP A 355 20.25 17.43 -47.41
C ASP A 355 21.55 18.17 -47.13
N ALA A 356 21.58 18.92 -46.04
CA ALA A 356 22.75 19.71 -45.65
C ALA A 356 22.93 19.75 -44.14
N ASN A 357 24.19 19.83 -43.71
CA ASN A 357 24.57 20.09 -42.33
C ASN A 357 24.98 21.56 -42.19
N LEU A 358 24.27 22.30 -41.35
CA LEU A 358 24.57 23.69 -41.03
C LEU A 358 25.50 23.72 -39.83
N ILE A 359 26.70 24.27 -39.98
CA ILE A 359 27.60 24.53 -38.86
C ILE A 359 27.18 25.87 -38.23
N ILE A 360 26.80 25.83 -36.96
CA ILE A 360 26.25 26.98 -36.24
C ILE A 360 27.07 27.33 -35.01
N GLN A 361 26.98 28.59 -34.59
CA GLN A 361 27.52 29.06 -33.32
C GLN A 361 26.54 30.03 -32.67
N PRO A 362 26.59 30.22 -31.35
CA PRO A 362 25.80 31.26 -30.68
C PRO A 362 26.11 32.66 -31.23
N LEU A 363 25.11 33.54 -31.18
CA LEU A 363 25.33 34.98 -31.32
C LEU A 363 26.21 35.52 -30.18
N GLU A 364 26.95 36.58 -30.46
CA GLU A 364 27.87 37.17 -29.49
C GLU A 364 27.16 37.57 -28.19
N GLY A 365 27.65 37.07 -27.06
CA GLY A 365 27.08 37.35 -25.73
C GLY A 365 25.77 36.62 -25.41
N LYS A 366 25.34 35.67 -26.25
CA LYS A 366 24.12 34.88 -26.06
C LYS A 366 24.40 33.37 -26.05
N ASN A 367 23.45 32.60 -25.52
CA ASN A 367 23.39 31.15 -25.69
C ASN A 367 22.35 30.82 -26.76
N ILE A 368 22.57 29.72 -27.50
CA ILE A 368 21.54 29.14 -28.35
C ILE A 368 20.47 28.57 -27.42
N PHE A 369 19.20 28.87 -27.69
CA PHE A 369 18.09 28.27 -26.95
C PHE A 369 17.14 27.54 -27.88
N GLN A 370 16.57 26.46 -27.35
CA GLN A 370 15.48 25.70 -27.94
C GLN A 370 14.19 26.13 -27.25
N SER A 371 13.17 26.46 -28.04
CA SER A 371 11.81 26.68 -27.58
C SER A 371 10.91 25.56 -28.06
N THR A 372 10.07 25.03 -27.18
CA THR A 372 9.19 23.90 -27.46
C THR A 372 7.77 24.21 -27.01
N LYS A 373 6.81 23.78 -27.82
CA LYS A 373 5.38 23.73 -27.45
C LYS A 373 4.81 22.38 -27.86
N HIS A 374 4.23 21.67 -26.90
CA HIS A 374 3.57 20.39 -27.14
C HIS A 374 2.11 20.56 -27.56
N PHE A 375 1.61 19.60 -28.34
CA PHE A 375 0.26 19.52 -28.88
C PHE A 375 -0.26 18.08 -28.81
N TYR A 376 -1.59 17.94 -28.71
CA TYR A 376 -2.26 16.64 -28.70
C TYR A 376 -2.24 15.97 -30.06
N SER A 377 -2.34 16.77 -31.13
CA SER A 377 -2.44 16.25 -32.49
C SER A 377 -1.48 16.96 -33.43
N LEU A 378 -1.10 16.21 -34.47
CA LEU A 378 -0.32 16.75 -35.58
C LEU A 378 -1.04 17.92 -36.27
N GLU A 379 -2.37 17.90 -36.35
CA GLU A 379 -3.16 18.95 -36.98
C GLU A 379 -3.04 20.28 -36.23
N GLU A 380 -3.10 20.26 -34.90
CA GLU A 380 -2.90 21.44 -34.07
C GLU A 380 -1.48 22.01 -34.21
N ALA A 381 -0.47 21.12 -34.19
CA ALA A 381 0.92 21.53 -34.39
C ALA A 381 1.14 22.17 -35.77
N LYS A 382 0.56 21.62 -36.83
CA LYS A 382 0.61 22.19 -38.19
C LYS A 382 -0.06 23.55 -38.25
N LYS A 383 -1.27 23.67 -37.72
CA LYS A 383 -2.02 24.93 -37.66
C LYS A 383 -1.24 26.01 -36.91
N TYR A 384 -0.53 25.63 -35.83
CA TYR A 384 0.30 26.56 -35.07
C TYR A 384 1.46 27.14 -35.90
N ILE A 385 2.12 26.30 -36.71
CA ILE A 385 3.18 26.76 -37.64
C ILE A 385 2.60 27.64 -38.75
N GLU A 386 1.47 27.25 -39.35
CA GLU A 386 0.81 28.01 -40.42
C GLU A 386 0.39 29.43 -40.00
N GLN A 387 0.12 29.63 -38.71
CA GLN A 387 -0.20 30.93 -38.12
C GLN A 387 1.02 31.83 -37.89
N ASN A 388 2.23 31.34 -38.15
CA ASN A 388 3.50 32.06 -37.98
C ASN A 388 3.71 32.61 -36.56
N ASN A 389 3.38 31.83 -35.54
CA ASN A 389 3.49 32.20 -34.11
C ASN A 389 4.95 32.16 -33.59
N ILE A 390 5.94 32.46 -34.43
CA ILE A 390 7.36 32.34 -34.10
C ILE A 390 7.79 33.27 -32.95
N SER A 391 7.15 34.43 -32.81
CA SER A 391 7.41 35.36 -31.71
C SER A 391 7.05 34.78 -30.34
N GLU A 392 5.97 34.00 -30.26
CA GLU A 392 5.56 33.33 -29.01
C GLU A 392 6.62 32.31 -28.56
N LEU A 393 7.21 31.58 -29.52
CA LEU A 393 8.31 30.65 -29.24
C LEU A 393 9.58 31.39 -28.81
N HIS A 394 9.92 32.50 -29.47
CA HIS A 394 11.07 33.32 -29.11
C HIS A 394 10.96 33.89 -27.68
N ASP A 395 9.77 34.37 -27.32
CA ASP A 395 9.48 35.03 -26.05
C ASP A 395 9.15 34.05 -24.91
N ALA A 396 9.25 32.74 -25.16
CA ALA A 396 9.00 31.69 -24.18
C ALA A 396 9.86 31.88 -22.90
N GLN A 397 9.32 31.47 -21.76
CA GLN A 397 10.02 31.52 -20.48
C GLN A 397 10.81 30.23 -20.25
N THR A 398 11.93 30.36 -19.53
CA THR A 398 12.69 29.19 -19.06
C THR A 398 11.94 28.52 -17.92
N LEU A 399 11.65 27.23 -18.06
CA LEU A 399 10.86 26.49 -17.09
C LEU A 399 11.71 26.01 -15.90
N HIS A 400 12.93 25.52 -16.16
CA HIS A 400 13.78 24.85 -15.15
C HIS A 400 14.92 25.74 -14.67
N LYS A 401 14.64 27.02 -14.37
CA LYS A 401 15.69 27.96 -13.97
C LYS A 401 16.31 27.66 -12.61
N ASN A 402 15.65 26.89 -11.74
CA ASN A 402 16.06 26.55 -10.38
C ASN A 402 15.32 25.30 -9.83
N ILE A 403 15.30 24.16 -10.56
CA ILE A 403 14.87 22.88 -9.94
C ILE A 403 16.11 22.14 -9.45
#